data_AF-A0A8T2XDX2-F1
#
_entry.id   AF-A0A8T2XDX2-F1
#
_cell.length_a   1.000
_cell.length_b   1.000
_cell.length_c   1.000
_cell.angle_alpha   90.00
_cell.angle_beta   90.00
_cell.angle_gamma   90.00
#
_symmetry.space_group_name_H-M   'P 1'
#
loop_
_entity.id
_entity.type
_entity.pdbx_description
1 polymer ?
#
loop_
_entity_poly.entity_id
_entity_poly.type
_entity_poly.pdbx_seq_one_letter_code
_entity_poly.pdbx_strand_id
1 'polypeptide(L)'
;YWRYSINEHGREDIPAMIEKIHQVKSAELKISQPDLEEETNDDQHYKLCAISHSLGGAAMLMYVITSRIEEKSHRLSRLILMSPAGFHHDSSLVFTAFEYMFLPLAPILACFVPAFYIPTRFFRMLLNKLARDFHNYPAVGGLVQTLMSYVVGGDSSNWVGVIGLPHYNMNDMPGVSFYVAHHLAQMKRARKFRMYDYGSASANMDVYGFPEPLDLGENYGFIDIPVDLVAGKKDNVIRPSMVRKHYKLMKEARVEVSYTEFEYAHLDFTFSHHEELLAYVMSRLLLVEPAQKQLRCEKSLRLKRKGQTKF
;
A
#
# COMPACT_ATOMS: atom_id res chain seq x y z
N TYR A 1 -1.80 -13.55 17.72
CA TYR A 1 -1.91 -13.51 16.25
C TYR A 1 -2.51 -12.18 15.78
N TRP A 2 -3.81 -11.91 16.00
CA TRP A 2 -4.49 -10.69 15.49
C TRP A 2 -4.11 -9.35 16.14
N ARG A 3 -2.95 -9.25 16.80
CA ARG A 3 -2.49 -8.00 17.43
C ARG A 3 -1.53 -7.30 16.48
N TYR A 4 -2.06 -6.85 15.34
CA TYR A 4 -1.31 -6.14 14.32
C TYR A 4 -2.18 -5.08 13.64
N SER A 5 -1.57 -3.99 13.24
CA SER A 5 -2.14 -2.83 12.55
C SER A 5 -1.44 -2.64 11.20
N ILE A 6 -1.60 -1.47 10.59
CA ILE A 6 -0.86 -1.11 9.37
C ILE A 6 0.64 -1.01 9.65
N ASN A 7 1.01 -0.74 10.91
CA ASN A 7 2.41 -0.69 11.34
C ASN A 7 3.16 -1.96 11.00
N GLU A 8 2.63 -3.11 11.40
CA GLU A 8 3.30 -4.39 11.21
C GLU A 8 3.38 -4.76 9.73
N HIS A 9 2.40 -4.36 8.91
CA HIS A 9 2.51 -4.49 7.45
C HIS A 9 3.68 -3.67 6.90
N GLY A 10 3.85 -2.42 7.34
CA GLY A 10 4.91 -1.52 6.88
C GLY A 10 6.29 -1.84 7.44
N ARG A 11 6.39 -2.31 8.70
CA ARG A 11 7.66 -2.51 9.41
C ARG A 11 8.16 -3.95 9.48
N GLU A 12 7.30 -4.93 9.26
CA GLU A 12 7.67 -6.33 9.38
C GLU A 12 7.40 -7.07 8.06
N ASP A 13 6.15 -7.06 7.58
CA ASP A 13 5.77 -7.85 6.40
C ASP A 13 6.47 -7.39 5.11
N ILE A 14 6.37 -6.10 4.78
CA ILE A 14 6.98 -5.55 3.57
C ILE A 14 8.51 -5.67 3.59
N PRO A 15 9.23 -5.27 4.65
CA PRO A 15 10.68 -5.50 4.74
C PRO A 15 11.07 -6.96 4.52
N ALA A 16 10.36 -7.90 5.17
CA ALA A 16 10.65 -9.32 5.04
C ALA A 16 10.44 -9.82 3.59
N MET A 17 9.37 -9.36 2.93
CA MET A 17 9.11 -9.68 1.52
C MET A 17 10.19 -9.11 0.60
N ILE A 18 10.56 -7.83 0.78
CA ILE A 18 11.57 -7.16 -0.05
C ILE A 18 12.94 -7.80 0.14
N GLU A 19 13.33 -8.12 1.37
CA GLU A 19 14.58 -8.80 1.67
C GLU A 19 14.60 -10.21 1.07
N LYS A 20 13.47 -10.93 1.09
CA LYS A 20 13.40 -12.24 0.43
C LYS A 20 13.52 -12.13 -1.09
N ILE A 21 12.88 -11.13 -1.70
CA ILE A 21 13.03 -10.84 -3.14
C ILE A 21 14.50 -10.54 -3.46
N HIS A 22 15.17 -9.74 -2.63
CA HIS A 22 16.58 -9.42 -2.78
C HIS A 22 17.45 -10.67 -2.75
N GLN A 23 17.30 -11.50 -1.71
CA GLN A 23 18.05 -12.76 -1.59
C GLN A 23 17.90 -13.65 -2.82
N VAL A 24 16.67 -13.82 -3.31
CA VAL A 24 16.40 -14.65 -4.50
C VAL A 24 17.02 -14.03 -5.75
N LYS A 25 16.85 -12.72 -5.96
CA LYS A 25 17.37 -12.04 -7.16
C LYS A 25 18.89 -11.95 -7.19
N SER A 26 19.53 -11.66 -6.06
CA SER A 26 20.99 -11.66 -5.98
C SER A 26 21.55 -13.08 -6.21
N ALA A 27 20.87 -14.14 -5.76
CA ALA A 27 21.27 -15.52 -6.07
C ALA A 27 21.14 -15.86 -7.56
N GLU A 28 20.00 -15.52 -8.19
CA GLU A 28 19.78 -15.73 -9.64
C GLU A 28 20.81 -14.97 -10.50
N LEU A 29 21.15 -13.74 -10.11
CA LEU A 29 22.13 -12.91 -10.82
C LEU A 29 23.56 -13.44 -10.66
N LYS A 30 23.96 -13.91 -9.48
CA LYS A 30 25.28 -14.54 -9.27
C LYS A 30 25.49 -15.77 -10.14
N ILE A 31 24.44 -16.59 -10.33
CA ILE A 31 24.49 -17.75 -11.22
C ILE A 31 24.63 -17.32 -12.68
N SER A 32 23.88 -16.29 -13.08
CA SER A 32 23.84 -15.82 -14.48
C SER A 32 25.08 -14.99 -14.87
N GLN A 33 25.71 -14.33 -13.89
CA GLN A 33 26.81 -13.38 -14.08
C GLN A 33 27.79 -13.50 -12.90
N PRO A 34 28.71 -14.48 -12.93
CA PRO A 34 29.61 -14.77 -11.82
C PRO A 34 30.65 -13.67 -11.53
N ASP A 35 30.90 -12.77 -12.48
CA ASP A 35 31.85 -11.65 -12.35
C ASP A 35 31.21 -10.37 -11.75
N LEU A 36 30.00 -10.44 -11.19
CA LEU A 36 29.37 -9.29 -10.54
C LEU A 36 30.08 -8.96 -9.21
N GLU A 37 30.54 -7.71 -9.09
CA GLU A 37 31.12 -7.17 -7.85
C GLU A 37 30.11 -7.26 -6.69
N GLU A 38 30.61 -7.37 -5.45
CA GLU A 38 29.74 -7.42 -4.26
C GLU A 38 28.85 -6.17 -4.17
N GLU A 39 27.54 -6.39 -3.97
CA GLU A 39 26.56 -5.31 -3.81
C GLU A 39 26.80 -4.56 -2.49
N THR A 40 26.73 -3.23 -2.53
CA THR A 40 26.62 -2.41 -1.31
C THR A 40 25.15 -2.12 -1.03
N ASN A 41 24.82 -1.58 0.15
CA ASN A 41 23.43 -1.33 0.55
C ASN A 41 22.63 -0.46 -0.43
N ASP A 42 23.29 0.39 -1.24
CA ASP A 42 22.64 1.29 -2.19
C ASP A 42 22.86 0.92 -3.67
N ASP A 43 23.90 0.12 -4.00
CA ASP A 43 24.18 -0.32 -5.37
C ASP A 43 23.87 -1.81 -5.57
N GLN A 44 22.58 -2.09 -5.78
CA GLN A 44 22.07 -3.40 -6.20
C GLN A 44 22.05 -3.53 -7.74
N HIS A 45 22.34 -4.74 -8.24
CA HIS A 45 22.44 -5.06 -9.68
C HIS A 45 21.09 -5.18 -10.40
N TYR A 46 19.99 -4.89 -9.71
CA TYR A 46 18.65 -4.85 -10.26
C TYR A 46 17.87 -3.66 -9.73
N LYS A 47 16.80 -3.29 -10.42
CA LYS A 47 15.87 -2.24 -9.97
C LYS A 47 14.54 -2.88 -9.61
N LEU A 48 13.99 -2.50 -8.47
CA LEU A 48 12.72 -3.04 -7.96
C LEU A 48 11.72 -1.91 -7.82
N CYS A 49 10.59 -2.03 -8.51
CA CYS A 49 9.50 -1.07 -8.41
C CYS A 49 8.37 -1.68 -7.60
N ALA A 50 7.71 -0.88 -6.76
CA ALA A 50 6.53 -1.31 -6.03
C ALA A 50 5.28 -0.67 -6.62
N ILE A 51 4.27 -1.49 -6.87
CA ILE A 51 2.93 -1.06 -7.25
C ILE A 51 2.01 -1.45 -6.10
N SER A 52 1.23 -0.52 -5.58
CA SER A 52 0.41 -0.77 -4.39
C SER A 52 -0.91 -0.03 -4.48
N HIS A 53 -1.96 -0.65 -3.94
CA HIS A 53 -3.31 -0.11 -3.93
C HIS A 53 -3.83 0.08 -2.50
N SER A 54 -4.61 1.14 -2.26
CA SER A 54 -5.36 1.34 -1.02
C SER A 54 -4.48 1.22 0.24
N LEU A 55 -4.83 0.31 1.16
CA LEU A 55 -4.07 0.00 2.37
C LEU A 55 -2.61 -0.39 2.09
N GLY A 56 -2.38 -1.14 1.01
CA GLY A 56 -1.03 -1.53 0.60
C GLY A 56 -0.17 -0.31 0.24
N GLY A 57 -0.77 0.74 -0.34
CA GLY A 57 -0.08 2.00 -0.61
C GLY A 57 0.32 2.75 0.66
N ALA A 58 -0.54 2.74 1.69
CA ALA A 58 -0.21 3.31 2.99
C ALA A 58 0.92 2.52 3.68
N ALA A 59 0.85 1.19 3.67
CA ALA A 59 1.90 0.33 4.23
C ALA A 59 3.24 0.50 3.50
N MET A 60 3.22 0.63 2.17
CA MET A 60 4.44 0.86 1.37
C MET A 60 5.10 2.22 1.66
N LEU A 61 4.29 3.28 1.81
CA LEU A 61 4.80 4.59 2.23
C LEU A 61 5.41 4.52 3.63
N MET A 62 4.73 3.85 4.56
CA MET A 62 5.23 3.65 5.90
C MET A 62 6.58 2.92 5.88
N TYR A 63 6.67 1.81 5.16
CA TYR A 63 7.91 1.06 4.97
C TYR A 63 9.08 1.96 4.53
N VAL A 64 8.92 2.66 3.41
CA VAL A 64 10.00 3.49 2.84
C VAL A 64 10.47 4.56 3.83
N ILE A 65 9.53 5.25 4.48
CA ILE A 65 9.84 6.31 5.45
C ILE A 65 10.54 5.72 6.68
N THR A 66 9.99 4.65 7.27
CA THR A 66 10.57 4.06 8.48
C THR A 66 11.93 3.44 8.22
N SER A 67 12.13 2.79 7.06
CA SER A 67 13.44 2.25 6.68
C SER A 67 14.48 3.34 6.59
N ARG A 68 14.16 4.50 6.01
CA ARG A 68 15.11 5.62 5.89
C ARG A 68 15.38 6.32 7.22
N ILE A 69 14.37 6.44 8.08
CA ILE A 69 14.55 6.93 9.45
C ILE A 69 15.47 5.99 10.26
N GLU A 70 15.36 4.68 10.06
CA GLU A 70 16.24 3.68 10.66
C GLU A 70 17.59 3.53 9.94
N GLU A 71 17.92 4.40 8.99
CA GLU A 71 19.15 4.37 8.18
C GLU A 71 19.35 3.04 7.41
N LYS A 72 18.26 2.37 7.07
CA LYS A 72 18.24 1.12 6.29
C LYS A 72 17.90 1.38 4.81
N SER A 73 18.38 0.50 3.95
CA SER A 73 18.00 0.47 2.54
C SER A 73 16.62 -0.14 2.36
N HIS A 74 15.71 0.57 1.68
CA HIS A 74 14.41 0.02 1.30
C HIS A 74 14.45 -0.72 -0.05
N ARG A 75 15.57 -0.68 -0.80
CA ARG A 75 15.83 -1.44 -2.05
C ARG A 75 14.90 -1.17 -3.24
N LEU A 76 14.03 -0.16 -3.14
CA LEU A 76 13.07 0.21 -4.17
C LEU A 76 13.65 1.31 -5.06
N SER A 77 13.19 1.38 -6.30
CA SER A 77 13.64 2.36 -7.30
C SER A 77 12.52 3.30 -7.76
N ARG A 78 11.26 2.93 -7.55
CA ARG A 78 10.06 3.73 -7.85
C ARG A 78 8.84 3.17 -7.12
N LEU A 79 7.94 4.05 -6.70
CA LEU A 79 6.62 3.70 -6.18
C LEU A 79 5.52 4.13 -7.15
N ILE A 80 4.56 3.25 -7.40
CA ILE A 80 3.31 3.58 -8.10
C ILE A 80 2.16 3.27 -7.15
N LEU A 81 1.51 4.30 -6.63
CA LEU A 81 0.53 4.19 -5.55
C LEU A 81 -0.86 4.55 -6.07
N MET A 82 -1.73 3.55 -6.12
CA MET A 82 -3.11 3.66 -6.58
C MET A 82 -4.04 3.86 -5.39
N SER A 83 -4.54 5.08 -5.23
CA SER A 83 -5.44 5.49 -4.16
C SER A 83 -4.92 5.14 -2.74
N PRO A 84 -3.71 5.60 -2.34
CA PRO A 84 -3.11 5.21 -1.07
C PRO A 84 -3.92 5.67 0.15
N ALA A 85 -4.21 4.75 1.07
CA ALA A 85 -5.09 4.97 2.22
C ALA A 85 -4.40 5.61 3.44
N GLY A 86 -3.63 6.68 3.26
CA GLY A 86 -2.91 7.34 4.36
C GLY A 86 -3.68 8.48 5.04
N PHE A 87 -4.37 9.33 4.27
CA PHE A 87 -5.22 10.40 4.80
C PHE A 87 -6.70 10.06 4.64
N HIS A 88 -7.51 10.36 5.66
CA HIS A 88 -8.95 10.03 5.69
C HIS A 88 -9.85 11.23 6.06
N HIS A 89 -9.31 12.44 5.92
CA HIS A 89 -9.96 13.67 6.40
C HIS A 89 -11.26 14.04 5.66
N ASP A 90 -11.37 13.68 4.38
CA ASP A 90 -12.54 13.92 3.52
C ASP A 90 -13.36 12.64 3.29
N SER A 91 -13.38 11.71 4.24
CA SER A 91 -14.10 10.45 4.05
C SER A 91 -15.60 10.63 4.25
N SER A 92 -16.39 9.69 3.72
CA SER A 92 -17.85 9.77 3.72
C SER A 92 -18.45 9.94 5.13
N LEU A 93 -19.71 10.39 5.18
CA LEU A 93 -20.47 10.51 6.43
C LEU A 93 -20.59 9.17 7.16
N VAL A 94 -20.69 8.06 6.41
CA VAL A 94 -20.74 6.70 6.97
C VAL A 94 -19.45 6.38 7.72
N PHE A 95 -18.29 6.63 7.12
CA PHE A 95 -17.00 6.42 7.79
C PHE A 95 -16.82 7.35 9.00
N THR A 96 -17.39 8.56 8.94
CA THR A 96 -17.38 9.50 10.07
C THR A 96 -18.24 8.99 11.23
N ALA A 97 -19.47 8.56 10.96
CA ALA A 97 -20.33 7.96 11.98
C ALA A 97 -19.69 6.71 12.60
N PHE A 98 -19.13 5.83 11.76
CA PHE A 98 -18.40 4.65 12.20
C PHE A 98 -17.25 5.03 13.15
N GLU A 99 -16.40 5.98 12.76
CA GLU A 99 -15.27 6.44 13.57
C GLU A 99 -15.70 6.93 14.97
N TYR A 100 -16.76 7.75 15.05
CA TYR A 100 -17.28 8.27 16.33
C TYR A 100 -17.83 7.17 17.25
N MET A 101 -18.44 6.13 16.68
CA MET A 101 -18.93 4.99 17.47
C MET A 101 -17.80 4.02 17.83
N PHE A 102 -16.89 3.78 16.90
CA PHE A 102 -15.91 2.70 16.97
C PHE A 102 -14.77 3.01 17.94
N LEU A 103 -14.17 4.21 17.87
CA LEU A 103 -13.03 4.58 18.72
C LEU A 103 -13.31 4.46 20.24
N PRO A 104 -14.41 5.01 20.80
CA PRO A 104 -14.66 4.89 22.24
C PRO A 104 -14.96 3.45 22.68
N LEU A 105 -15.57 2.65 21.80
CA LEU A 105 -15.91 1.25 22.08
C LEU A 105 -14.74 0.30 21.83
N ALA A 106 -13.69 0.74 21.14
CA ALA A 106 -12.62 -0.11 20.66
C ALA A 106 -11.90 -0.91 21.76
N PRO A 107 -11.57 -0.34 22.95
CA PRO A 107 -10.93 -1.11 24.01
C PRO A 107 -11.76 -2.32 24.47
N ILE A 108 -13.08 -2.18 24.47
CA ILE A 108 -14.02 -3.24 24.85
C ILE A 108 -14.19 -4.22 23.68
N LEU A 109 -14.44 -3.70 22.48
CA LEU A 109 -14.66 -4.52 21.28
C LEU A 109 -13.44 -5.36 20.92
N ALA A 110 -12.22 -4.86 21.11
CA ALA A 110 -10.99 -5.59 20.84
C ALA A 110 -10.84 -6.87 21.68
N CYS A 111 -11.50 -6.96 22.85
CA CYS A 111 -11.52 -8.18 23.67
C CYS A 111 -12.39 -9.28 23.05
N PHE A 112 -13.45 -8.92 22.34
CA PHE A 112 -14.45 -9.86 21.80
C PHE A 112 -14.28 -10.12 20.30
N VAL A 113 -13.80 -9.12 19.56
CA VAL A 113 -13.63 -9.16 18.10
C VAL A 113 -12.16 -8.94 17.80
N PRO A 114 -11.33 -10.00 17.79
CA PRO A 114 -9.90 -9.85 17.53
C PRO A 114 -9.62 -9.51 16.05
N ALA A 115 -10.50 -9.92 15.13
CA ALA A 115 -10.38 -9.67 13.70
C ALA A 115 -11.73 -9.73 12.99
N PHE A 116 -11.80 -9.03 11.86
CA PHE A 116 -12.91 -9.10 10.93
C PHE A 116 -12.62 -10.20 9.90
N TYR A 117 -13.17 -11.37 10.16
CA TYR A 117 -13.14 -12.53 9.27
C TYR A 117 -14.34 -13.42 9.56
N ILE A 118 -14.67 -14.31 8.64
CA ILE A 118 -15.75 -15.29 8.82
C ILE A 118 -15.10 -16.56 9.35
N PRO A 119 -15.33 -16.95 10.62
CA PRO A 119 -14.50 -17.97 11.26
C PRO A 119 -14.84 -19.39 10.83
N THR A 120 -16.12 -19.67 10.54
CA THR A 120 -16.55 -21.04 10.23
C THR A 120 -16.61 -21.29 8.73
N ARG A 121 -16.20 -22.50 8.33
CA ARG A 121 -16.34 -23.00 6.96
C ARG A 121 -17.79 -22.95 6.46
N PHE A 122 -18.75 -23.21 7.35
CA PHE A 122 -20.18 -23.16 7.01
C PHE A 122 -20.60 -21.74 6.60
N PHE A 123 -20.29 -20.72 7.39
CA PHE A 123 -20.63 -19.34 7.05
C PHE A 123 -19.87 -18.84 5.81
N ARG A 124 -18.60 -19.26 5.62
CA ARG A 124 -17.87 -18.96 4.38
C ARG A 124 -18.53 -19.59 3.17
N MET A 125 -18.93 -20.86 3.27
CA MET A 125 -19.67 -21.56 2.22
C MET A 125 -21.00 -20.89 1.91
N LEU A 126 -21.76 -20.49 2.94
CA LEU A 126 -23.03 -19.80 2.77
C LEU A 126 -22.84 -18.47 2.04
N LEU A 127 -21.86 -17.65 2.46
CA LEU A 127 -21.59 -16.37 1.82
C LEU A 127 -21.04 -16.51 0.41
N ASN A 128 -20.14 -17.46 0.17
CA ASN A 128 -19.66 -17.74 -1.17
C ASN A 128 -20.81 -18.21 -2.08
N LYS A 129 -21.74 -19.04 -1.57
CA LYS A 129 -22.94 -19.45 -2.31
C LYS A 129 -23.83 -18.23 -2.61
N LEU A 130 -24.12 -17.40 -1.61
CA LEU A 130 -24.93 -16.19 -1.79
C LEU A 130 -24.30 -15.23 -2.80
N ALA A 131 -22.98 -15.03 -2.76
CA ALA A 131 -22.27 -14.20 -3.72
C ALA A 131 -22.41 -14.72 -5.16
N ARG A 132 -22.30 -16.04 -5.36
CA ARG A 132 -22.54 -16.68 -6.66
C ARG A 132 -24.00 -16.55 -7.11
N ASP A 133 -24.94 -16.74 -6.20
CA ASP A 133 -26.36 -16.60 -6.50
C ASP A 133 -26.70 -15.15 -6.89
N PHE A 134 -26.19 -14.15 -6.19
CA PHE A 134 -26.40 -12.74 -6.56
C PHE A 134 -25.77 -12.36 -7.90
N HIS A 135 -24.64 -12.97 -8.26
CA HIS A 135 -24.06 -12.80 -9.58
C HIS A 135 -24.97 -13.38 -10.69
N ASN A 136 -25.70 -14.46 -10.39
CA ASN A 136 -26.61 -15.11 -11.33
C ASN A 136 -28.00 -14.45 -11.41
N TYR A 137 -28.35 -13.54 -10.49
CA TYR A 137 -29.60 -12.79 -10.48
C TYR A 137 -29.37 -11.27 -10.60
N PRO A 138 -29.30 -10.71 -11.82
CA PRO A 138 -28.85 -9.33 -12.05
C PRO A 138 -29.64 -8.25 -11.28
N ALA A 139 -30.96 -8.42 -11.15
CA ALA A 139 -31.81 -7.45 -10.45
C ALA A 139 -31.57 -7.44 -8.92
N VAL A 140 -31.34 -8.62 -8.32
CA VAL A 140 -31.01 -8.74 -6.89
C VAL A 140 -29.57 -8.32 -6.64
N GLY A 141 -28.65 -8.68 -7.54
CA GLY A 141 -27.27 -8.23 -7.53
C GLY A 141 -27.16 -6.71 -7.55
N GLY A 142 -27.94 -6.01 -8.39
CA GLY A 142 -27.98 -4.55 -8.44
C GLY A 142 -28.45 -3.88 -7.14
N LEU A 143 -29.45 -4.46 -6.45
CA LEU A 143 -29.91 -3.97 -5.15
C LEU A 143 -28.86 -4.18 -4.06
N VAL A 144 -28.28 -5.38 -3.98
CA VAL A 144 -27.21 -5.70 -3.01
C VAL A 144 -25.99 -4.82 -3.25
N GLN A 145 -25.62 -4.60 -4.51
CA GLN A 145 -24.56 -3.70 -4.92
C GLN A 145 -24.81 -2.26 -4.46
N THR A 146 -26.04 -1.76 -4.59
CA THR A 146 -26.42 -0.41 -4.12
C THR A 146 -26.32 -0.29 -2.60
N LEU A 147 -26.75 -1.32 -1.86
CA LEU A 147 -26.64 -1.36 -0.40
C LEU A 147 -25.18 -1.43 0.06
N MET A 148 -24.38 -2.30 -0.54
CA MET A 148 -22.95 -2.43 -0.24
C MET A 148 -22.20 -1.14 -0.59
N SER A 149 -22.50 -0.54 -1.74
CA SER A 149 -21.96 0.77 -2.13
C SER A 149 -22.18 1.80 -1.03
N TYR A 150 -23.40 1.93 -0.50
CA TYR A 150 -23.70 2.86 0.59
C TYR A 150 -22.88 2.60 1.86
N VAL A 151 -22.71 1.33 2.25
CA VAL A 151 -21.87 0.93 3.40
C VAL A 151 -20.41 1.31 3.17
N VAL A 152 -19.91 1.19 1.94
CA VAL A 152 -18.55 1.56 1.56
C VAL A 152 -18.47 3.01 1.05
N GLY A 153 -19.33 3.90 1.57
CA GLY A 153 -19.25 5.34 1.35
C GLY A 153 -19.87 5.87 0.06
N GLY A 154 -20.65 5.06 -0.64
CA GLY A 154 -21.25 5.36 -1.94
C GLY A 154 -20.36 5.02 -3.13
N ASP A 155 -19.34 4.17 -2.94
CA ASP A 155 -18.39 3.80 -4.00
C ASP A 155 -19.06 2.96 -5.08
N SER A 156 -18.82 3.29 -6.36
CA SER A 156 -19.52 2.68 -7.49
C SER A 156 -18.86 1.40 -8.02
N SER A 157 -17.76 0.92 -7.42
CA SER A 157 -17.09 -0.31 -7.87
C SER A 157 -17.95 -1.55 -7.66
N ASN A 158 -17.74 -2.60 -8.45
CA ASN A 158 -18.45 -3.87 -8.35
C ASN A 158 -18.04 -4.72 -7.13
N TRP A 159 -18.40 -4.28 -5.93
CA TRP A 159 -18.14 -4.97 -4.65
C TRP A 159 -18.70 -6.39 -4.61
N VAL A 160 -19.87 -6.64 -5.20
CA VAL A 160 -20.47 -7.98 -5.28
C VAL A 160 -19.61 -8.91 -6.12
N GLY A 161 -19.08 -8.43 -7.24
CA GLY A 161 -18.16 -9.19 -8.10
C GLY A 161 -16.85 -9.56 -7.39
N VAL A 162 -16.31 -8.69 -6.54
CA VAL A 162 -15.08 -8.97 -5.77
C VAL A 162 -15.26 -10.12 -4.78
N ILE A 163 -16.39 -10.17 -4.08
CA ILE A 163 -16.71 -11.27 -3.15
C ILE A 163 -16.85 -12.61 -3.91
N GLY A 164 -17.11 -12.58 -5.22
CA GLY A 164 -17.18 -13.76 -6.08
C GLY A 164 -15.82 -14.32 -6.51
N LEU A 165 -14.69 -13.69 -6.17
CA LEU A 165 -13.37 -14.11 -6.65
C LEU A 165 -12.90 -15.44 -6.01
N PRO A 166 -12.01 -16.21 -6.69
CA PRO A 166 -11.64 -17.55 -6.23
C PRO A 166 -11.02 -17.61 -4.82
N HIS A 167 -10.37 -16.53 -4.35
CA HIS A 167 -9.77 -16.43 -3.02
C HIS A 167 -10.77 -16.03 -1.92
N TYR A 168 -12.05 -15.79 -2.28
CA TYR A 168 -13.18 -15.71 -1.35
C TYR A 168 -13.96 -17.02 -1.42
N ASN A 169 -13.46 -18.06 -0.76
CA ASN A 169 -14.05 -19.39 -0.80
C ASN A 169 -14.27 -19.99 0.60
N MET A 170 -14.85 -21.19 0.63
CA MET A 170 -15.18 -21.87 1.88
C MET A 170 -13.94 -22.22 2.72
N ASN A 171 -12.79 -22.41 2.08
CA ASN A 171 -11.54 -22.81 2.71
C ASN A 171 -10.71 -21.57 3.07
N ASP A 172 -10.54 -20.65 2.13
CA ASP A 172 -9.74 -19.45 2.28
C ASP A 172 -10.58 -18.19 2.09
N MET A 173 -10.44 -17.27 3.02
CA MET A 173 -11.04 -15.95 2.92
C MET A 173 -10.14 -14.96 3.67
N PRO A 174 -9.78 -13.81 3.08
CA PRO A 174 -8.92 -12.84 3.73
C PRO A 174 -9.58 -12.33 5.02
N GLY A 175 -8.77 -12.17 6.05
CA GLY A 175 -9.18 -11.61 7.33
C GLY A 175 -8.33 -10.39 7.64
N VAL A 176 -8.93 -9.38 8.25
CA VAL A 176 -8.22 -8.17 8.66
C VAL A 176 -8.30 -8.04 10.18
N SER A 177 -7.16 -7.74 10.80
CA SER A 177 -7.11 -7.49 12.24
C SER A 177 -8.01 -6.32 12.64
N PHE A 178 -8.61 -6.42 13.83
CA PHE A 178 -9.38 -5.33 14.44
C PHE A 178 -8.56 -4.03 14.51
N TYR A 179 -7.27 -4.17 14.82
CA TYR A 179 -6.36 -3.06 15.03
C TYR A 179 -6.04 -2.30 13.73
N VAL A 180 -6.20 -2.91 12.55
CA VAL A 180 -6.09 -2.20 11.26
C VAL A 180 -7.24 -1.21 11.10
N ALA A 181 -8.49 -1.63 11.36
CA ALA A 181 -9.64 -0.72 11.33
C ALA A 181 -9.53 0.39 12.39
N HIS A 182 -9.02 0.04 13.57
CA HIS A 182 -8.72 1.00 14.62
C HIS A 182 -7.68 2.03 14.20
N HIS A 183 -6.63 1.59 13.54
CA HIS A 183 -5.59 2.47 13.02
C HIS A 183 -6.14 3.47 11.99
N LEU A 184 -6.97 3.01 11.05
CA LEU A 184 -7.62 3.89 10.07
C LEU A 184 -8.52 4.93 10.75
N ALA A 185 -9.27 4.52 11.78
CA ALA A 185 -10.09 5.44 12.58
C ALA A 185 -9.23 6.48 13.33
N GLN A 186 -8.08 6.07 13.89
CA GLN A 186 -7.12 6.99 14.52
C GLN A 186 -6.55 8.01 13.52
N MET A 187 -6.13 7.57 12.33
CA MET A 187 -5.65 8.46 11.27
C MET A 187 -6.72 9.48 10.86
N LYS A 188 -7.97 9.04 10.74
CA LYS A 188 -9.11 9.93 10.46
C LYS A 188 -9.30 10.97 11.57
N ARG A 189 -9.39 10.52 12.84
CA ARG A 189 -9.56 11.40 14.01
C ARG A 189 -8.45 12.44 14.11
N ALA A 190 -7.20 12.01 13.97
CA ALA A 190 -6.04 12.87 14.05
C ALA A 190 -5.86 13.76 12.80
N ARG A 191 -6.54 13.44 11.69
CA ARG A 191 -6.37 14.06 10.37
C ARG A 191 -4.93 14.01 9.84
N LYS A 192 -4.16 13.04 10.34
CA LYS A 192 -2.72 12.83 10.11
C LYS A 192 -2.49 11.42 9.59
N PHE A 193 -1.53 11.27 8.68
CA PHE A 193 -1.06 9.95 8.28
C PHE A 193 0.05 9.55 9.25
N ARG A 194 -0.32 8.82 10.30
CA ARG A 194 0.56 8.53 11.44
C ARG A 194 0.61 7.04 11.75
N MET A 195 1.66 6.61 12.44
CA MET A 195 1.74 5.27 13.02
C MET A 195 0.66 5.04 14.09
N TYR A 196 0.43 3.77 14.43
CA TYR A 196 -0.62 3.36 15.36
C TYR A 196 -0.45 4.03 16.73
N ASP A 197 -1.54 4.46 17.35
CA ASP A 197 -1.52 4.93 18.74
C ASP A 197 -1.90 3.80 19.68
N TYR A 198 -1.00 3.40 20.57
CA TYR A 198 -1.28 2.37 21.57
C TYR A 198 -2.15 2.85 22.73
N GLY A 199 -2.57 4.13 22.71
CA GLY A 199 -3.59 4.68 23.60
C GLY A 199 -3.03 5.34 24.87
N SER A 200 -1.72 5.26 25.10
CA SER A 200 -1.04 6.01 26.16
C SER A 200 0.39 6.38 25.76
N ALA A 201 0.90 7.47 26.33
CA ALA A 201 2.28 7.90 26.11
C ALA A 201 3.31 6.84 26.55
N SER A 202 3.03 6.09 27.62
CA SER A 202 3.90 5.01 28.07
C SER A 202 3.92 3.84 27.08
N ALA A 203 2.76 3.43 26.57
CA ALA A 203 2.68 2.33 25.60
C ALA A 203 3.33 2.69 24.26
N ASN A 204 3.17 3.95 23.82
CA ASN A 204 3.88 4.47 22.65
C ASN A 204 5.39 4.52 22.90
N MET A 205 5.83 4.93 24.09
CA MET A 205 7.24 4.94 24.48
C MET A 205 7.85 3.53 24.42
N ASP A 206 7.13 2.51 24.91
CA ASP A 206 7.60 1.13 24.91
C ASP A 206 7.81 0.58 23.48
N VAL A 207 7.02 1.06 22.50
CA VAL A 207 7.07 0.57 21.12
C VAL A 207 7.99 1.42 20.23
N TYR A 208 7.94 2.74 20.37
CA TYR A 208 8.62 3.69 19.47
C TYR A 208 9.83 4.36 20.09
N GLY A 209 9.99 4.34 21.42
CA GLY A 209 10.93 5.21 22.13
C GLY A 209 10.49 6.68 22.15
N PHE A 210 9.23 6.97 21.77
CA PHE A 210 8.64 8.32 21.78
C PHE A 210 7.21 8.28 22.33
N PRO A 211 6.75 9.33 23.04
CA PRO A 211 5.43 9.34 23.67
C PRO A 211 4.28 9.48 22.66
N GLU A 212 4.56 9.97 21.46
CA GLU A 212 3.60 10.11 20.38
C GLU A 212 4.06 9.29 19.17
N PRO A 213 3.14 8.64 18.44
CA PRO A 213 3.51 7.92 17.23
C PRO A 213 3.91 8.88 16.12
N LEU A 214 4.85 8.43 15.31
CA LEU A 214 5.40 9.18 14.19
C LEU A 214 4.33 9.60 13.19
N ASP A 215 4.29 10.89 12.84
CA ASP A 215 3.52 11.40 11.71
C ASP A 215 4.30 11.17 10.40
N LEU A 216 3.91 10.14 9.66
CA LEU A 216 4.54 9.78 8.39
C LEU A 216 4.35 10.89 7.34
N GLY A 217 3.22 11.60 7.36
CA GLY A 217 2.93 12.69 6.43
C GLY A 217 3.88 13.87 6.56
N GLU A 218 4.32 14.18 7.78
CA GLU A 218 5.31 15.22 8.06
C GLU A 218 6.74 14.77 7.71
N ASN A 219 6.96 13.46 7.56
CA ASN A 219 8.26 12.85 7.30
C ASN A 219 8.47 12.39 5.85
N TYR A 220 7.72 12.95 4.89
CA TYR A 220 7.90 12.64 3.46
C TYR A 220 9.26 13.07 2.90
N GLY A 221 10.00 13.93 3.59
CA GLY A 221 11.38 14.27 3.23
C GLY A 221 12.35 13.09 3.24
N PHE A 222 12.00 11.98 3.90
CA PHE A 222 12.78 10.74 3.87
C PHE A 222 12.53 9.88 2.62
N ILE A 223 11.57 10.23 1.76
CA ILE A 223 11.33 9.50 0.51
C ILE A 223 12.36 9.97 -0.52
N ASP A 224 13.28 9.08 -0.87
CA ASP A 224 14.40 9.33 -1.78
C ASP A 224 14.24 8.69 -3.17
N ILE A 225 13.02 8.23 -3.50
CA ILE A 225 12.67 7.64 -4.79
C ILE A 225 11.46 8.31 -5.44
N PRO A 226 11.33 8.24 -6.79
CA PRO A 226 10.17 8.76 -7.48
C PRO A 226 8.87 8.06 -7.06
N VAL A 227 7.80 8.85 -6.88
CA VAL A 227 6.47 8.39 -6.50
C VAL A 227 5.43 8.84 -7.53
N ASP A 228 4.68 7.90 -8.07
CA ASP A 228 3.55 8.17 -8.96
C ASP A 228 2.24 7.94 -8.21
N LEU A 229 1.52 9.02 -7.91
CA LEU A 229 0.21 8.96 -7.26
C LEU A 229 -0.90 8.88 -8.30
N VAL A 230 -1.81 7.92 -8.11
CA VAL A 230 -2.98 7.73 -8.97
C VAL A 230 -4.25 7.81 -8.13
N ALA A 231 -5.22 8.62 -8.55
CA ALA A 231 -6.51 8.75 -7.88
C ALA A 231 -7.68 8.41 -8.82
N GLY A 232 -8.78 7.92 -8.26
CA GLY A 232 -10.01 7.65 -9.00
C GLY A 232 -11.03 8.76 -8.75
N LYS A 233 -11.53 9.42 -9.81
CA LYS A 233 -12.50 10.52 -9.66
C LYS A 233 -13.82 10.09 -9.02
N LYS A 234 -14.16 8.79 -9.13
CA LYS A 234 -15.36 8.19 -8.55
C LYS A 234 -15.06 7.38 -7.28
N ASP A 235 -13.82 7.42 -6.79
CA ASP A 235 -13.42 6.76 -5.56
C ASP A 235 -14.05 7.50 -4.37
N ASN A 236 -15.01 6.83 -3.72
CA ASN A 236 -15.68 7.36 -2.53
C ASN A 236 -15.12 6.80 -1.21
N VAL A 237 -14.14 5.90 -1.30
CA VAL A 237 -13.43 5.37 -0.14
C VAL A 237 -12.26 6.28 0.20
N ILE A 238 -11.36 6.46 -0.78
CA ILE A 238 -10.19 7.33 -0.72
C ILE A 238 -10.37 8.40 -1.81
N ARG A 239 -11.05 9.48 -1.44
CA ARG A 239 -11.37 10.54 -2.39
C ARG A 239 -10.10 11.16 -2.98
N PRO A 240 -10.15 11.67 -4.23
CA PRO A 240 -9.02 12.36 -4.85
C PRO A 240 -8.41 13.49 -4.01
N SER A 241 -9.21 14.18 -3.19
CA SER A 241 -8.75 15.19 -2.24
C SER A 241 -7.72 14.65 -1.23
N MET A 242 -7.89 13.41 -0.78
CA MET A 242 -6.97 12.72 0.13
C MET A 242 -5.66 12.37 -0.57
N VAL A 243 -5.72 11.89 -1.80
CA VAL A 243 -4.53 11.60 -2.62
C VAL A 243 -3.80 12.89 -2.99
N ARG A 244 -4.51 13.97 -3.30
CA ARG A 244 -3.91 15.31 -3.51
C ARG A 244 -3.20 15.84 -2.27
N LYS A 245 -3.66 15.48 -1.06
CA LYS A 245 -2.94 15.82 0.17
C LYS A 245 -1.57 15.13 0.23
N HIS A 246 -1.48 13.86 -0.16
CA HIS A 246 -0.19 13.17 -0.34
C HIS A 246 0.70 13.92 -1.33
N TYR A 247 0.17 14.23 -2.52
CA TYR A 247 0.90 14.95 -3.57
C TYR A 247 1.47 16.28 -3.07
N LYS A 248 0.64 17.10 -2.41
CA LYS A 248 1.05 18.40 -1.89
C LYS A 248 2.20 18.29 -0.89
N LEU A 249 2.08 17.40 0.10
CA LEU A 249 3.11 17.21 1.12
C LEU A 249 4.42 16.67 0.52
N MET A 250 4.33 15.75 -0.45
CA MET A 250 5.51 15.25 -1.17
C MET A 250 6.21 16.35 -1.99
N LYS A 251 5.44 17.22 -2.66
CA LYS A 251 5.99 18.37 -3.38
C LYS A 251 6.68 19.37 -2.43
N GLU A 252 6.08 19.65 -1.27
CA GLU A 252 6.65 20.52 -0.24
C GLU A 252 7.95 19.94 0.33
N ALA A 253 8.01 18.61 0.50
CA ALA A 253 9.19 17.87 0.91
C ALA A 253 10.23 17.66 -0.22
N ARG A 254 10.01 18.21 -1.42
CA ARG A 254 10.88 18.10 -2.60
C ARG A 254 11.07 16.68 -3.14
N VAL A 255 10.14 15.77 -2.88
CA VAL A 255 10.10 14.43 -3.48
C VAL A 255 9.74 14.54 -4.97
N GLU A 256 10.38 13.72 -5.83
CA GLU A 256 9.95 13.56 -7.22
C GLU A 256 8.60 12.84 -7.24
N VAL A 257 7.52 13.61 -7.37
CA VAL A 257 6.15 13.06 -7.34
C VAL A 257 5.34 13.47 -8.56
N SER A 258 4.61 12.51 -9.13
CA SER A 258 3.60 12.73 -10.18
C SER A 258 2.19 12.46 -9.64
N TYR A 259 1.17 13.03 -10.29
CA TYR A 259 -0.23 12.86 -9.92
C TYR A 259 -1.09 12.71 -11.17
N THR A 260 -1.90 11.65 -11.22
CA THR A 260 -2.81 11.36 -12.33
C THR A 260 -4.18 10.93 -11.80
N GLU A 261 -5.25 11.28 -12.51
CA GLU A 261 -6.63 10.89 -12.17
C GLU A 261 -7.26 10.07 -13.29
N PHE A 262 -7.96 8.99 -12.93
CA PHE A 262 -8.77 8.17 -13.85
C PHE A 262 -10.25 8.24 -13.48
N GLU A 263 -11.14 7.93 -14.43
CA GLU A 263 -12.61 7.85 -14.22
C GLU A 263 -13.05 6.59 -13.44
N TYR A 264 -12.27 6.22 -12.42
CA TYR A 264 -12.36 4.96 -11.66
C TYR A 264 -12.96 5.17 -10.28
N ALA A 265 -13.66 4.14 -9.80
CA ALA A 265 -14.00 3.93 -8.40
C ALA A 265 -12.93 3.10 -7.68
N HIS A 266 -13.07 2.89 -6.36
CA HIS A 266 -11.97 2.43 -5.52
C HIS A 266 -11.38 1.07 -5.92
N LEU A 267 -12.21 0.10 -6.28
CA LEU A 267 -11.76 -1.25 -6.66
C LEU A 267 -11.51 -1.41 -8.16
N ASP A 268 -11.84 -0.40 -8.96
CA ASP A 268 -11.60 -0.47 -10.40
C ASP A 268 -10.08 -0.59 -10.66
N PHE A 269 -9.24 -0.01 -9.80
CA PHE A 269 -7.79 -0.15 -9.85
C PHE A 269 -7.26 -1.59 -9.80
N THR A 270 -8.03 -2.55 -9.27
CA THR A 270 -7.61 -3.95 -9.13
C THR A 270 -8.41 -4.92 -10.00
N PHE A 271 -9.68 -4.61 -10.32
CA PHE A 271 -10.56 -5.56 -11.00
C PHE A 271 -11.06 -5.12 -12.36
N SER A 272 -10.89 -3.84 -12.71
CA SER A 272 -11.24 -3.38 -14.05
C SER A 272 -10.10 -3.72 -15.02
N HIS A 273 -10.45 -4.35 -16.15
CA HIS A 273 -9.50 -4.68 -17.21
C HIS A 273 -9.33 -3.47 -18.13
N HIS A 274 -8.84 -2.36 -17.58
CA HIS A 274 -8.68 -1.14 -18.36
C HIS A 274 -7.23 -0.98 -18.84
N GLU A 275 -7.06 -1.12 -20.15
CA GLU A 275 -5.77 -0.97 -20.86
C GLU A 275 -5.07 0.35 -20.51
N GLU A 276 -5.83 1.40 -20.21
CA GLU A 276 -5.30 2.73 -19.88
C GLU A 276 -4.45 2.72 -18.60
N LEU A 277 -4.93 2.07 -17.53
CA LEU A 277 -4.17 1.97 -16.28
C LEU A 277 -2.92 1.11 -16.48
N LEU A 278 -3.04 0.01 -17.20
CA LEU A 278 -1.89 -0.85 -17.51
C LEU A 278 -0.85 -0.09 -18.33
N ALA A 279 -1.27 0.63 -19.38
CA ALA A 279 -0.40 1.46 -20.20
C ALA A 279 0.30 2.53 -19.35
N TYR A 280 -0.42 3.18 -18.44
CA TYR A 280 0.15 4.14 -17.51
C TYR A 280 1.21 3.49 -16.61
N VAL A 281 0.88 2.40 -15.92
CA VAL A 281 1.81 1.69 -15.02
C VAL A 281 3.07 1.26 -15.78
N MET A 282 2.91 0.66 -16.97
CA MET A 282 4.04 0.25 -17.81
C MET A 282 4.90 1.45 -18.23
N SER A 283 4.28 2.57 -18.60
CA SER A 283 5.03 3.79 -18.96
C SER A 283 5.90 4.31 -17.80
N ARG A 284 5.43 4.19 -16.55
CA ARG A 284 6.19 4.60 -15.35
C ARG A 284 7.28 3.62 -14.99
N LEU A 285 7.03 2.31 -15.13
CA LEU A 285 8.06 1.29 -14.93
C LEU A 285 9.23 1.45 -15.91
N LEU A 286 8.96 1.84 -17.17
CA LEU A 286 9.98 2.05 -18.19
C LEU A 286 10.87 3.28 -17.94
N LEU A 287 10.49 4.19 -17.03
CA LEU A 287 11.35 5.32 -16.62
C LEU A 287 12.54 4.86 -15.78
N VAL A 288 12.49 3.66 -15.21
CA VAL A 288 13.58 3.12 -14.41
C VAL A 288 14.58 2.44 -15.35
N GLU A 289 15.75 3.06 -15.53
CA GLU A 289 16.79 2.50 -16.38
C GLU A 289 17.28 1.13 -15.84
N PRO A 290 17.42 0.11 -16.71
CA PRO A 290 17.96 -1.17 -16.30
C PRO A 290 19.40 -1.04 -15.78
N ALA A 291 19.71 -1.67 -14.64
CA ALA A 291 21.05 -1.67 -14.04
C ALA A 291 22.15 -2.14 -15.03
N GLN A 292 21.83 -3.03 -15.97
CA GLN A 292 22.77 -3.48 -17.01
C GLN A 292 23.22 -2.37 -17.98
N LYS A 293 22.38 -1.36 -18.25
CA LYS A 293 22.79 -0.19 -19.06
C LYS A 293 23.76 0.70 -18.28
N GLN A 294 23.54 0.88 -16.98
CA GLN A 294 24.44 1.64 -16.10
C GLN A 294 25.81 0.94 -15.97
N LEU A 295 25.85 -0.37 -15.70
CA LEU A 295 27.07 -1.18 -15.67
C LEU A 295 27.86 -1.13 -17.00
N ARG A 296 27.18 -1.17 -18.15
CA ARG A 296 27.83 -1.01 -19.47
C ARG A 296 28.37 0.40 -19.67
N CYS A 297 27.63 1.42 -19.24
CA CYS A 297 28.05 2.82 -19.34
C CYS A 297 29.29 3.07 -18.48
N GLU A 298 29.29 2.61 -17.22
CA GLU A 298 30.44 2.69 -16.31
C GLU A 298 31.65 1.91 -16.80
N LYS A 299 31.47 0.67 -17.29
CA LYS A 299 32.57 -0.08 -17.92
C LYS A 299 33.12 0.68 -19.13
N SER A 300 32.27 1.26 -19.98
CA SER A 300 32.72 2.06 -21.13
C SER A 300 33.49 3.33 -20.72
N LEU A 301 33.07 3.98 -19.63
CA LEU A 301 33.70 5.17 -19.07
C LEU A 301 35.05 4.83 -18.41
N ARG A 302 35.13 3.72 -17.67
CA ARG A 302 36.38 3.19 -17.08
C ARG A 302 37.38 2.77 -18.18
N LEU A 303 36.92 2.13 -19.26
CA LEU A 303 37.75 1.79 -20.42
C LEU A 303 38.26 3.04 -21.16
N LYS A 304 37.41 4.06 -21.36
CA LYS A 304 37.83 5.34 -21.94
C LYS A 304 38.88 6.07 -21.08
N ARG A 305 38.72 6.08 -19.75
CA ARG A 305 39.71 6.67 -18.83
C ARG A 305 41.06 5.93 -18.86
N LYS A 306 41.07 4.60 -18.92
CA LYS A 306 42.31 3.79 -19.06
C LYS A 306 42.99 3.94 -20.43
N GLY A 307 42.22 4.24 -21.49
CA GLY A 307 42.76 4.51 -22.83
C GLY A 307 43.41 5.89 -22.98
N GLN A 308 43.07 6.84 -22.10
CA GLN A 308 43.60 8.21 -22.14
C GLN A 308 44.84 8.44 -21.25
N THR A 309 45.26 7.45 -20.46
CA THR A 309 46.43 7.57 -19.55
C THR A 309 47.76 7.11 -20.17
N LYS A 310 47.85 7.00 -21.50
CA LYS A 310 49.11 6.76 -22.21
C LYS A 310 49.47 7.94 -23.09
N PHE A 311 50.15 8.93 -22.50
CA PHE A 311 51.14 9.79 -23.17
C PHE A 311 52.23 10.12 -22.15
#